data_AF-A0A758C142-F1
#
_entry.id   AF-A0A758C142-F1
#
_cell.length_a   1.000
_cell.length_b   1.000
_cell.length_c   1.000
_cell.angle_alpha   90.00
_cell.angle_beta   90.00
_cell.angle_gamma   90.00
#
_symmetry.space_group_name_H-M   'P 1'
#
loop_
_entity.id
_entity.type
_entity.pdbx_description
1 polymer ?
#
loop_
_entity_poly.entity_id
_entity_poly.type
_entity_poly.pdbx_seq_one_letter_code
_entity_poly.pdbx_strand_id
1 'polypeptide(L)'
;KKWEVNQAAGRYIFSHEEVQRISIRNRLRDFMQQNGAELTAALAPELMGIKNQPAMIKNRALDRSVSFLREALSVWLTAGNDINYSAQDKDILTAIGYRPDAPSRDDNREKFTPAQNMIYTRRRAGLAAQ
;
A
#
# COMPACT_ATOMS: atom_id res chain seq x y z
N LYS A 1 7.62 -29.08 5.14
CA LYS A 1 7.64 -28.53 3.77
C LYS A 1 6.40 -27.71 3.38
N LYS A 2 5.19 -28.28 3.21
CA LYS A 2 4.01 -27.50 2.74
C LYS A 2 3.70 -26.25 3.59
N TRP A 3 3.71 -26.39 4.92
CA TRP A 3 3.53 -25.26 5.84
C TRP A 3 4.62 -24.18 5.66
N GLU A 4 5.88 -24.57 5.49
CA GLU A 4 6.99 -23.62 5.37
C GLU A 4 6.91 -22.80 4.09
N VAL A 5 6.52 -23.44 2.98
CA VAL A 5 6.26 -22.80 1.68
C VAL A 5 5.11 -21.80 1.81
N ASN A 6 3.99 -22.21 2.41
CA ASN A 6 2.85 -21.32 2.67
C ASN A 6 3.24 -20.08 3.49
N GLN A 7 4.05 -20.26 4.54
CA GLN A 7 4.52 -19.16 5.38
C GLN A 7 5.52 -18.25 4.65
N ALA A 8 6.40 -18.82 3.83
CA ALA A 8 7.36 -18.05 3.03
C ALA A 8 6.64 -17.23 1.95
N ALA A 9 5.69 -17.83 1.24
CA ALA A 9 4.87 -17.16 0.24
C ALA A 9 4.05 -16.00 0.86
N GLY A 10 3.50 -16.20 2.06
CA GLY A 10 2.80 -15.14 2.80
C GLY A 10 3.72 -13.97 3.16
N ARG A 11 4.94 -14.24 3.64
CA ARG A 11 5.93 -13.18 3.92
C ARG A 11 6.33 -12.43 2.66
N TYR A 12 6.55 -13.15 1.56
CA TYR A 12 6.89 -12.52 0.28
C TYR A 12 5.76 -11.60 -0.23
N ILE A 13 4.51 -12.06 -0.24
CA ILE A 13 3.36 -11.23 -0.64
C ILE A 13 3.29 -9.96 0.20
N PHE A 14 3.43 -10.10 1.52
CA PHE A 14 3.43 -8.95 2.43
C PHE A 14 4.57 -7.98 2.11
N SER A 15 5.81 -8.47 1.97
CA SER A 15 6.96 -7.63 1.64
C SER A 15 6.84 -6.95 0.28
N HIS A 16 6.28 -7.63 -0.72
CA HIS A 16 6.00 -7.07 -2.05
C HIS A 16 5.04 -5.89 -1.96
N GLU A 17 3.91 -6.06 -1.28
CA GLU A 17 2.93 -4.99 -1.07
C GLU A 17 3.50 -3.83 -0.26
N GLU A 18 4.35 -4.10 0.73
CA GLU A 18 4.98 -3.06 1.54
C GLU A 18 5.91 -2.16 0.72
N VAL A 19 6.70 -2.73 -0.21
CA VAL A 19 7.52 -1.93 -1.14
C VAL A 19 6.64 -0.97 -1.94
N GLN A 20 5.52 -1.46 -2.49
CA GLN A 20 4.57 -0.62 -3.22
C GLN A 20 3.96 0.47 -2.34
N ARG A 21 3.52 0.14 -1.11
CA ARG A 21 2.95 1.10 -0.16
C ARG A 21 3.94 2.19 0.23
N ILE A 22 5.19 1.83 0.48
CA ILE A 22 6.26 2.78 0.84
C ILE A 22 6.52 3.74 -0.33
N SER A 23 6.64 3.21 -1.55
CA SER A 23 6.80 4.04 -2.76
C SER A 23 5.64 5.03 -2.91
N ILE A 24 4.39 4.55 -2.87
CA ILE A 24 3.20 5.42 -2.97
C ILE A 24 3.24 6.54 -1.93
N ARG A 25 3.53 6.22 -0.66
CA ARG A 25 3.60 7.21 0.42
C ARG A 25 4.70 8.25 0.19
N ASN A 26 5.89 7.82 -0.21
CA ASN A 26 7.00 8.71 -0.46
C ASN A 26 6.74 9.61 -1.68
N ARG A 27 6.29 9.04 -2.80
CA ARG A 27 5.98 9.81 -4.01
C ARG A 27 4.85 10.81 -3.79
N LEU A 28 3.79 10.42 -3.06
CA LEU A 28 2.71 11.35 -2.71
C LEU A 28 3.17 12.45 -1.75
N ARG A 29 4.08 12.15 -0.81
CA ARG A 29 4.66 13.18 0.06
C ARG A 29 5.47 14.18 -0.74
N ASP A 30 6.31 13.70 -1.66
CA ASP A 30 7.14 14.56 -2.51
C ASP A 30 6.26 15.40 -3.46
N PHE A 31 5.17 14.81 -3.99
CA PHE A 31 4.15 15.54 -4.74
C PHE A 31 3.52 16.65 -3.91
N MET A 32 3.14 16.38 -2.65
CA MET A 32 2.59 17.40 -1.74
C MET A 32 3.60 18.49 -1.38
N GLN A 33 4.90 18.17 -1.31
CA GLN A 33 5.92 19.19 -1.09
C GLN A 33 6.04 20.16 -2.28
N GLN A 34 5.88 19.65 -3.50
CA GLN A 34 6.00 20.45 -4.72
C GLN A 34 4.71 21.19 -5.10
N ASN A 35 3.56 20.52 -4.96
CA ASN A 35 2.26 20.98 -5.48
C ASN A 35 1.21 21.22 -4.38
N GLY A 36 1.57 21.06 -3.10
CA GLY A 36 0.63 21.12 -2.00
C GLY A 36 -0.06 22.47 -1.85
N ALA A 37 0.61 23.58 -2.16
CA ALA A 37 0.01 24.91 -2.11
C ALA A 37 -1.15 25.04 -3.10
N GLU A 38 -0.95 24.63 -4.34
CA GLU A 38 -1.98 24.67 -5.38
C GLU A 38 -3.13 23.71 -5.07
N LEU A 39 -2.81 22.48 -4.63
CA LEU A 39 -3.84 21.51 -4.27
C LEU A 39 -4.70 21.99 -3.10
N THR A 40 -4.06 22.54 -2.05
CA THR A 40 -4.79 23.07 -0.89
C THR A 40 -5.58 24.33 -1.21
N ALA A 41 -5.15 25.14 -2.19
CA ALA A 41 -5.91 26.27 -2.70
C ALA A 41 -7.18 25.81 -3.44
N ALA A 42 -7.09 24.79 -4.28
CA ALA A 42 -8.26 24.20 -4.95
C ALA A 42 -9.28 23.61 -3.95
N LEU A 43 -8.78 23.06 -2.84
CA LEU A 43 -9.59 22.51 -1.75
C LEU A 43 -9.90 23.53 -0.63
N ALA A 44 -9.60 24.82 -0.84
CA ALA A 44 -9.77 25.85 0.18
C ALA A 44 -11.18 25.92 0.79
N PRO A 45 -12.29 25.74 0.03
CA PRO A 45 -13.64 25.74 0.63
C PRO A 45 -13.83 24.70 1.75
N GLU A 46 -13.13 23.57 1.72
CA GLU A 46 -13.17 22.55 2.78
C GLU A 46 -12.06 22.72 3.82
N LEU A 47 -10.90 23.27 3.43
CA LEU A 47 -9.68 23.28 4.25
C LEU A 47 -9.35 24.63 4.89
N MET A 48 -10.01 25.72 4.48
CA MET A 48 -9.71 27.06 5.00
C MET A 48 -9.98 27.13 6.52
N GLY A 49 -9.00 27.63 7.27
CA GLY A 49 -9.11 27.73 8.73
C GLY A 49 -9.02 26.40 9.50
N ILE A 50 -8.70 25.28 8.84
CA ILE A 50 -8.69 23.94 9.46
C ILE A 50 -7.67 23.80 10.60
N LYS A 51 -6.60 24.59 10.62
CA LYS A 51 -5.47 24.46 11.58
C LYS A 51 -5.93 24.45 13.04
N ASN A 52 -6.89 25.31 13.39
CA ASN A 52 -7.34 25.52 14.77
C ASN A 52 -8.63 24.74 15.11
N GLN A 53 -9.12 23.90 14.21
CA GLN A 53 -10.37 23.14 14.42
C GLN A 53 -10.15 21.87 15.26
N PRO A 54 -11.20 21.39 15.96
CA PRO A 54 -11.17 20.09 16.64
C PRO A 54 -10.92 18.92 15.69
N ALA A 55 -10.36 17.82 16.20
CA ALA A 55 -10.00 16.64 15.39
C ALA A 55 -11.18 16.10 14.56
N MET A 56 -12.40 16.10 15.13
CA MET A 56 -13.61 15.68 14.42
C MET A 56 -13.89 16.53 13.17
N ILE A 57 -13.73 17.85 13.26
CA ILE A 57 -13.93 18.76 12.14
C ILE A 57 -12.82 18.58 11.09
N LYS A 58 -11.57 18.41 11.54
CA LYS A 58 -10.43 18.13 10.66
C LYS A 58 -10.65 16.86 9.85
N ASN A 59 -11.05 15.77 10.50
CA ASN A 59 -11.32 14.50 9.81
C ASN A 59 -12.45 14.63 8.79
N ARG A 60 -13.55 15.31 9.15
CA ARG A 60 -14.67 15.52 8.23
C ARG A 60 -14.28 16.34 6.99
N ALA A 61 -13.46 17.38 7.18
CA ALA A 61 -12.94 18.17 6.07
C ALA A 61 -12.00 17.36 5.15
N LEU A 62 -11.17 16.50 5.73
CA LEU A 62 -10.33 15.57 4.97
C LEU A 62 -11.17 14.55 4.18
N ASP A 63 -12.19 13.94 4.80
CA ASP A 63 -13.06 12.97 4.12
C ASP A 63 -13.75 13.57 2.89
N ARG A 64 -14.26 14.81 3.03
CA ARG A 64 -14.86 15.56 1.90
C ARG A 64 -13.84 15.89 0.82
N SER A 65 -12.66 16.35 1.23
CA SER A 65 -11.56 16.64 0.30
C SER A 65 -11.15 15.40 -0.51
N VAL A 66 -11.10 14.22 0.14
CA VAL A 66 -10.80 12.95 -0.52
C VAL A 66 -11.89 12.57 -1.55
N SER A 67 -13.15 12.93 -1.32
CA SER A 67 -14.22 12.72 -2.30
C SER A 67 -13.98 13.52 -3.58
N PHE A 68 -13.64 14.81 -3.47
CA PHE A 68 -13.31 15.64 -4.63
C PHE A 68 -12.05 15.15 -5.35
N LEU A 69 -11.02 14.74 -4.61
CA LEU A 69 -9.81 14.14 -5.19
C LEU A 69 -10.11 12.86 -5.97
N ARG A 70 -11.00 12.00 -5.45
CA ARG A 70 -11.43 10.78 -6.15
C ARG A 70 -12.15 11.10 -7.45
N GLU A 71 -13.02 12.11 -7.44
CA GLU A 71 -13.75 12.54 -8.64
C GLU A 71 -12.78 13.07 -9.71
N ALA A 72 -11.89 13.99 -9.34
CA ALA A 72 -10.89 14.55 -10.24
C ALA A 72 -9.97 13.45 -10.83
N LEU A 73 -9.52 12.51 -9.99
CA LEU A 73 -8.72 11.37 -10.45
C LEU A 73 -9.50 10.48 -11.42
N SER A 74 -10.79 10.22 -11.16
CA SER A 74 -11.64 9.43 -12.05
C SER A 74 -11.78 10.07 -13.42
N VAL A 75 -12.05 11.39 -13.47
CA VAL A 75 -12.10 12.15 -14.73
C VAL A 75 -10.76 12.07 -15.48
N TRP A 76 -9.64 12.25 -14.77
CA TRP A 76 -8.31 12.17 -15.40
C TRP A 76 -8.01 10.78 -15.98
N LEU A 77 -8.43 9.71 -15.30
CA LEU A 77 -8.27 8.33 -15.77
C LEU A 77 -9.12 8.04 -17.02
N THR A 78 -10.31 8.64 -17.13
CA THR A 78 -11.17 8.47 -18.32
C THR A 78 -10.58 9.07 -19.59
N ALA A 79 -9.63 10.00 -19.47
CA ALA A 79 -8.92 10.57 -20.62
C ALA A 79 -7.95 9.58 -21.30
N GLY A 80 -7.71 8.39 -20.72
CA GLY A 80 -6.91 7.33 -21.35
C GLY A 80 -5.41 7.59 -21.32
N ASN A 81 -4.92 8.42 -20.39
CA ASN A 81 -3.50 8.69 -20.24
C ASN A 81 -2.75 7.43 -19.76
N ASP A 82 -1.54 7.21 -20.29
CA ASP A 82 -0.67 6.12 -19.85
C ASP A 82 -0.23 6.30 -18.40
N ILE A 83 -0.35 5.24 -17.60
CA ILE A 83 0.03 5.24 -16.18
C ILE A 83 1.36 4.51 -16.04
N ASN A 84 2.40 5.27 -15.73
CA ASN A 84 3.75 4.77 -15.53
C ASN A 84 4.22 4.99 -14.08
N TYR A 85 5.18 4.18 -13.63
CA TYR A 85 5.84 4.44 -12.36
C TYR A 85 6.60 5.77 -12.38
N SER A 86 6.65 6.43 -11.23
CA SER A 86 7.55 7.57 -11.03
C SER A 86 8.98 7.14 -11.34
N ALA A 87 9.72 7.98 -12.08
CA ALA A 87 11.09 7.69 -12.50
C ALA A 87 12.01 7.29 -11.34
N GLN A 88 11.79 7.87 -10.15
CA GLN A 88 12.60 7.61 -8.96
C GLN A 88 12.48 6.18 -8.41
N ASP A 89 11.29 5.58 -8.49
CA ASP A 89 11.03 4.25 -7.93
C ASP A 89 10.83 3.19 -9.04
N LYS A 90 10.95 3.59 -10.32
CA LYS A 90 10.64 2.76 -11.50
C LYS A 90 11.42 1.46 -11.49
N ASP A 91 12.73 1.51 -11.32
CA ASP A 91 13.58 0.31 -11.41
C ASP A 91 13.19 -0.73 -10.35
N ILE A 92 12.93 -0.29 -9.11
CA ILE A 92 12.50 -1.16 -8.02
C ILE A 92 11.12 -1.74 -8.30
N LEU A 93 10.15 -0.89 -8.67
CA LEU A 93 8.76 -1.33 -8.90
C LEU A 93 8.64 -2.23 -10.13
N THR A 94 9.44 -2.00 -11.16
CA THR A 94 9.54 -2.89 -12.31
C THR A 94 10.20 -4.21 -11.93
N ALA A 95 11.28 -4.20 -11.14
CA ALA A 95 11.98 -5.41 -10.72
C ALA A 95 11.11 -6.34 -9.84
N ILE A 96 10.31 -5.79 -8.93
CA ILE A 96 9.40 -6.62 -8.10
C ILE A 96 8.11 -7.04 -8.82
N GLY A 97 7.82 -6.42 -9.97
CA GLY A 97 6.58 -6.64 -10.72
C GLY A 97 5.32 -6.01 -10.08
N TYR A 98 4.27 -5.89 -10.88
CA TYR A 98 3.03 -5.19 -10.49
C TYR A 98 2.24 -5.90 -9.37
N ARG A 99 2.30 -7.23 -9.33
CA ARG A 99 1.63 -8.06 -8.33
C ARG A 99 2.54 -9.22 -7.93
N PRO A 100 2.36 -9.78 -6.73
CA PRO A 100 2.94 -11.07 -6.39
C PRO A 100 2.52 -12.11 -7.43
N ASP A 101 3.45 -13.00 -7.80
CA ASP A 101 3.22 -14.06 -8.76
C ASP A 101 2.10 -15.02 -8.32
N ALA A 102 1.41 -15.61 -9.29
CA ALA A 102 0.28 -16.51 -9.03
C ALA A 102 0.67 -17.72 -8.15
N PRO A 103 1.82 -18.40 -8.37
CA PRO A 103 2.25 -19.51 -7.51
C PRO A 103 2.34 -19.12 -6.03
N SER A 104 2.94 -17.98 -5.69
CA SER A 104 3.01 -17.51 -4.31
C SER A 104 1.63 -17.30 -3.68
N ARG A 105 0.65 -16.85 -4.47
CA ARG A 105 -0.73 -16.65 -3.99
C ARG A 105 -1.43 -17.99 -3.75
N ASP A 106 -1.19 -18.98 -4.60
CA ASP A 106 -1.70 -20.33 -4.43
C ASP A 106 -1.06 -21.04 -3.22
N ASP A 107 0.26 -20.89 -3.05
CA ASP A 107 1.00 -21.42 -1.91
C ASP A 107 0.51 -20.83 -0.57
N ASN A 108 0.11 -19.55 -0.55
CA ASN A 108 -0.45 -18.90 0.65
C ASN A 108 -1.97 -19.12 0.86
N ARG A 109 -2.63 -19.84 -0.04
CA ARG A 109 -4.10 -20.00 -0.01
C ARG A 109 -4.60 -20.77 1.21
N GLU A 110 -3.88 -21.81 1.61
CA GLU A 110 -4.20 -22.59 2.81
C GLU A 110 -4.03 -21.75 4.08
N LYS A 111 -4.99 -21.80 4.99
CA LYS A 111 -4.93 -21.09 6.27
C LYS A 111 -4.65 -22.07 7.40
N PHE A 112 -3.64 -21.73 8.20
CA PHE A 112 -3.26 -22.48 9.38
C PHE A 112 -3.68 -21.72 10.63
N THR A 113 -4.26 -22.43 11.59
CA THR A 113 -4.63 -21.83 12.88
C THR A 113 -3.39 -21.46 13.69
N PRO A 114 -3.49 -20.53 14.65
CA PRO A 114 -2.37 -20.21 15.54
C PRO A 114 -1.77 -21.44 16.23
N ALA A 115 -2.61 -22.38 16.68
CA ALA A 115 -2.17 -23.63 17.29
C ALA A 115 -1.37 -24.51 16.31
N GLN A 116 -1.83 -24.65 15.06
CA GLN A 116 -1.09 -25.38 14.02
C GLN A 116 0.27 -24.71 13.72
N ASN A 117 0.30 -23.38 13.63
CA ASN A 117 1.54 -22.62 13.42
C ASN A 117 2.55 -22.85 14.55
N MET A 118 2.10 -22.88 15.81
CA MET A 118 2.98 -23.18 16.95
C MET A 118 3.58 -24.59 16.85
N ILE A 119 2.75 -25.59 16.51
CA ILE A 119 3.20 -26.98 16.37
C ILE A 119 4.23 -27.11 15.25
N TYR A 120 3.95 -26.56 14.06
CA TYR A 120 4.87 -26.65 12.92
C TYR A 120 6.17 -25.86 13.14
N THR A 121 6.10 -24.71 13.82
CA THR A 121 7.29 -23.92 14.17
C THR A 121 8.22 -24.71 15.08
N ARG A 122 7.68 -25.36 16.13
CA ARG A 122 8.45 -26.21 17.04
C ARG A 122 9.07 -27.41 16.31
N ARG A 123 8.31 -28.07 15.43
CA ARG A 123 8.80 -29.18 14.60
C ARG A 123 9.96 -28.76 13.70
N ARG A 124 9.86 -27.58 13.06
CA ARG A 124 10.94 -27.03 12.23
C ARG A 124 12.19 -26.73 13.03
N ALA A 125 12.05 -26.12 14.22
CA ALA A 125 13.19 -25.83 15.08
C ALA A 125 13.91 -27.10 15.53
N GLY A 126 13.16 -28.17 15.85
CA GLY A 126 13.75 -29.47 16.19
C GLY A 126 14.52 -30.11 15.02
N LEU A 127 14.00 -30.01 13.80
CA LEU A 127 14.67 -30.53 12.59
C LEU A 127 15.92 -29.73 12.22
N ALA A 128 15.99 -28.43 12.53
CA ALA A 128 17.14 -27.58 12.23
C ALA A 128 18.29 -27.71 13.26
N ALA A 129 18.03 -28.35 14.41
CA ALA A 129 19.00 -28.57 15.47
C ALA A 129 19.65 -29.96 15.42
N GLN A 130 19.29 -30.79 14.43
CA GLN A 130 19.93 -32.06 14.08
C GLN A 130 20.97 -31.85 12.99
#